data_AF-A0A8K0S2D4-F1
#
_entry.id   AF-A0A8K0S2D4-F1
#
_cell.length_a   1.000
_cell.length_b   1.000
_cell.length_c   1.000
_cell.angle_alpha   90.00
_cell.angle_beta   90.00
_cell.angle_gamma   90.00
#
_symmetry.space_group_name_H-M   'P 1'
#
loop_
_entity.id
_entity.type
_entity.pdbx_description
1 polymer ?
#
loop_
_entity_poly.entity_id
_entity_poly.type
_entity_poly.pdbx_seq_one_letter_code
_entity_poly.pdbx_strand_id
1 'polypeptide(L)'
;MTMAMDSSTRTFQVFGLTSSLLLAGVNLGSSHLTVPLLYPQPNAVSTPFFKDFYTRGALTLVPLAIFSGASSGIVAYLVPAQRTFWVVAAAATLSQLPWTGLVMMPTNNRLNDIGVSSVEQEKASQEEVVGLLKKWRWMNIVRGLLALTGGLSAVLALQNG
;
A
#
# COMPACT_ATOMS: atom_id res chain seq x y z
N MET A 1 -34.38 -9.13 18.14
CA MET A 1 -34.27 -7.73 18.59
C MET A 1 -32.91 -7.21 18.15
N THR A 2 -32.87 -6.54 17.00
CA THR A 2 -31.64 -6.00 16.39
C THR A 2 -31.19 -4.83 17.23
N MET A 3 -30.12 -5.00 18.02
CA MET A 3 -29.47 -3.84 18.65
C MET A 3 -28.98 -2.93 17.53
N ALA A 4 -29.45 -1.68 17.52
CA ALA A 4 -28.92 -0.67 16.62
C ALA A 4 -27.40 -0.62 16.77
N MET A 5 -26.69 -0.83 15.67
CA MET A 5 -25.22 -0.83 15.67
C MET A 5 -24.73 0.54 16.17
N ASP A 6 -23.91 0.54 17.21
CA ASP A 6 -23.45 1.76 17.88
C ASP A 6 -22.73 2.71 16.90
N SER A 7 -22.90 4.03 17.09
CA SER A 7 -22.34 5.08 16.21
C SER A 7 -20.83 4.93 16.02
N SER A 8 -20.14 4.51 17.08
CA SER A 8 -18.70 4.23 17.08
C SER A 8 -18.33 3.09 16.11
N THR A 9 -19.14 2.03 16.06
CA THR A 9 -18.90 0.88 15.16
C THR A 9 -19.00 1.30 13.70
N ARG A 10 -20.05 2.08 13.35
CA ARG A 10 -20.22 2.61 11.99
C ARG A 10 -19.04 3.50 11.57
N THR A 11 -18.53 4.29 12.50
CA THR A 11 -17.37 5.15 12.27
C THR A 11 -16.13 4.32 11.90
N PHE A 12 -15.84 3.24 12.64
CA PHE A 12 -14.73 2.34 12.30
C PHE A 12 -14.94 1.58 10.98
N GLN A 13 -16.18 1.21 10.65
CA GLN A 13 -16.48 0.60 9.34
C GLN A 13 -16.15 1.55 8.18
N VAL A 14 -16.58 2.81 8.28
CA VAL A 14 -16.29 3.84 7.27
C VAL A 14 -14.79 4.07 7.16
N PHE A 15 -14.08 4.22 8.29
CA PHE A 15 -12.63 4.43 8.28
C PHE A 15 -11.85 3.25 7.71
N GLY A 16 -12.18 2.02 8.09
CA GLY A 16 -11.55 0.82 7.55
C GLY A 16 -11.73 0.71 6.03
N LEU A 17 -12.97 0.86 5.56
CA LEU A 17 -13.33 0.78 4.14
C LEU A 17 -12.69 1.89 3.30
N THR A 18 -12.87 3.15 3.69
CA THR A 18 -12.40 4.28 2.87
C THR A 18 -10.88 4.34 2.81
N SER A 19 -10.20 4.08 3.93
CA SER A 19 -8.73 4.08 3.98
C SER A 19 -8.13 2.94 3.14
N SER A 20 -8.75 1.76 3.12
CA SER A 20 -8.28 0.62 2.31
C SER A 20 -8.45 0.88 0.80
N LEU A 21 -9.58 1.46 0.39
CA LEU A 21 -9.79 1.84 -1.00
C LEU A 21 -8.85 2.98 -1.44
N LEU A 22 -8.59 3.95 -0.56
CA LEU A 22 -7.61 5.02 -0.83
C LEU A 22 -6.19 4.44 -0.99
N LEU A 23 -5.78 3.53 -0.10
CA LEU A 23 -4.51 2.80 -0.21
C LEU A 23 -4.40 2.05 -1.54
N ALA A 24 -5.47 1.36 -1.95
CA ALA A 24 -5.50 0.65 -3.22
C ALA A 24 -5.28 1.62 -4.39
N GLY A 25 -6.04 2.72 -4.43
CA GLY A 25 -5.95 3.75 -5.45
C GLY A 25 -4.55 4.36 -5.56
N VAL A 26 -3.95 4.76 -4.43
CA VAL A 26 -2.60 5.36 -4.45
C VAL A 26 -1.55 4.36 -4.92
N ASN A 27 -1.59 3.12 -4.43
CA ASN A 27 -0.61 2.10 -4.83
C ASN A 27 -0.74 1.75 -6.32
N LEU A 28 -1.95 1.46 -6.79
CA LEU A 28 -2.19 1.11 -8.20
C LEU A 28 -1.91 2.31 -9.12
N GLY A 29 -2.40 3.50 -8.76
CA GLY A 29 -2.16 4.73 -9.51
C GLY A 29 -0.68 5.04 -9.64
N SER A 30 0.08 4.95 -8.55
CA SER A 30 1.53 5.12 -8.58
C SER A 30 2.23 4.13 -9.53
N SER A 31 1.81 2.87 -9.50
CA SER A 31 2.38 1.81 -10.33
C SER A 31 2.02 1.93 -11.81
N HIS A 32 0.84 2.45 -12.14
CA HIS A 32 0.36 2.54 -13.52
C HIS A 32 0.64 3.89 -14.17
N LEU A 33 0.56 4.98 -13.41
CA LEU A 33 0.60 6.34 -13.95
C LEU A 33 1.92 7.04 -13.65
N THR A 34 2.58 6.74 -12.53
CA THR A 34 3.78 7.48 -12.09
C THR A 34 5.07 6.76 -12.47
N VAL A 35 5.29 5.53 -12.00
CA VAL A 35 6.58 4.83 -12.18
C VAL A 35 6.99 4.64 -13.64
N PRO A 36 6.08 4.31 -14.58
CA PRO A 36 6.47 4.17 -15.99
C PRO A 36 7.06 5.43 -16.62
N LEU A 37 6.71 6.62 -16.11
CA LEU A 37 7.26 7.89 -16.57
C LEU A 37 8.75 8.04 -16.26
N LEU A 38 9.28 7.23 -15.35
CA LEU A 38 10.69 7.24 -14.96
C LEU A 38 11.58 6.37 -15.85
N TYR A 39 11.01 5.43 -16.62
CA TYR A 39 11.78 4.52 -17.47
C TYR A 39 12.64 5.20 -18.54
N PRO A 40 12.14 6.22 -19.27
CA PRO A 40 12.95 6.92 -20.26
C PRO A 40 13.86 8.00 -19.66
N GLN A 41 13.78 8.26 -18.35
CA GLN A 41 14.53 9.36 -17.73
C GLN A 41 15.96 8.92 -17.41
N PRO A 42 16.94 9.84 -17.49
CA PRO A 42 18.30 9.56 -17.04
C PRO A 42 18.32 9.10 -15.57
N ASN A 43 19.26 8.22 -15.22
CA ASN A 43 19.46 7.78 -13.82
C ASN A 43 19.61 8.94 -12.84
N ALA A 44 20.25 10.05 -13.27
CA ALA A 44 20.37 11.32 -12.55
C ALA A 44 19.03 11.95 -12.11
N VAL A 45 17.94 11.61 -12.79
CA VAL A 45 16.60 12.14 -12.53
C VAL A 45 15.70 11.05 -11.93
N SER A 46 15.74 9.84 -12.49
CA SER A 46 14.79 8.78 -12.12
C SER A 46 14.97 8.26 -10.70
N THR A 47 16.21 8.04 -10.24
CA THR A 47 16.46 7.45 -8.91
C THR A 47 16.30 8.43 -7.75
N PRO A 48 16.72 9.73 -7.83
CA PRO A 48 16.41 10.69 -6.78
C PRO A 48 14.91 10.98 -6.69
N PHE A 49 14.22 11.11 -7.84
CA PHE A 49 12.76 11.26 -7.87
C PHE A 49 12.09 10.06 -7.19
N PHE A 50 12.48 8.84 -7.57
CA PHE A 50 11.91 7.63 -6.99
C PHE A 50 12.12 7.56 -5.47
N LYS A 51 13.31 7.90 -4.98
CA LYS A 51 13.60 7.95 -3.53
C LYS A 51 12.60 8.84 -2.81
N ASP A 52 12.42 10.08 -3.29
CA ASP A 52 11.57 11.05 -2.62
C ASP A 52 10.10 10.67 -2.72
N PHE A 53 9.69 10.19 -3.90
CA PHE A 53 8.38 9.61 -4.12
C PHE A 53 8.09 8.45 -3.15
N TYR A 54 9.01 7.48 -3.02
CA TYR A 54 8.87 6.34 -2.12
C TYR A 54 8.85 6.77 -0.65
N THR A 55 9.76 7.65 -0.25
CA THR A 55 9.87 8.11 1.15
C THR A 55 8.62 8.87 1.59
N ARG A 56 8.15 9.82 0.77
CA ARG A 56 6.91 10.55 1.03
C ARG A 56 5.71 9.61 1.03
N GLY A 57 5.66 8.70 0.06
CA GLY A 57 4.64 7.65 0.01
C GLY A 57 4.62 6.79 1.28
N ALA A 58 5.77 6.35 1.79
CA ALA A 58 5.86 5.56 3.01
C ALA A 58 5.35 6.34 4.24
N LEU A 59 5.75 7.61 4.38
CA LEU A 59 5.30 8.47 5.48
C LEU A 59 3.78 8.69 5.49
N THR A 60 3.13 8.67 4.33
CA THR A 60 1.67 8.82 4.23
C THR A 60 0.93 7.48 4.33
N LEU A 61 1.38 6.45 3.60
CA LEU A 61 0.63 5.21 3.43
C LEU A 61 0.83 4.21 4.56
N VAL A 62 1.97 4.22 5.26
CA VAL A 62 2.19 3.31 6.41
C VAL A 62 1.21 3.62 7.56
N PRO A 63 1.07 4.88 8.03
CA PRO A 63 0.06 5.22 9.04
C PRO A 63 -1.36 4.90 8.57
N LEU A 64 -1.67 5.16 7.29
CA LEU A 64 -2.99 4.88 6.73
C LEU A 64 -3.32 3.38 6.69
N ALA A 65 -2.34 2.52 6.38
CA ALA A 65 -2.50 1.07 6.41
C ALA A 65 -2.74 0.55 7.83
N ILE A 66 -1.98 1.06 8.81
CA ILE A 66 -2.19 0.74 10.22
C ILE A 66 -3.59 1.17 10.67
N PHE A 67 -3.99 2.39 10.33
CA PHE A 67 -5.30 2.95 10.69
C PHE A 67 -6.47 2.15 10.07
N SER A 68 -6.35 1.82 8.79
CA SER A 68 -7.34 1.00 8.08
C SER A 68 -7.46 -0.40 8.69
N GLY A 69 -6.32 -1.04 8.93
CA GLY A 69 -6.25 -2.37 9.51
C GLY A 69 -6.78 -2.44 10.94
N ALA A 70 -6.40 -1.48 11.78
CA ALA A 70 -6.87 -1.37 13.16
C ALA A 70 -8.38 -1.13 13.22
N SER A 71 -8.90 -0.20 12.40
CA SER A 71 -10.35 0.07 12.33
C SER A 71 -11.12 -1.19 11.92
N SER A 72 -10.64 -1.91 10.89
CA SER A 72 -11.24 -3.16 10.44
C SER A 72 -11.18 -4.26 11.51
N GLY A 73 -10.05 -4.37 12.22
CA GLY A 73 -9.87 -5.33 13.31
C GLY A 73 -10.80 -5.05 14.51
N ILE A 74 -11.00 -3.77 14.84
CA ILE A 74 -11.96 -3.34 15.88
C ILE A 74 -13.38 -3.77 15.48
N VAL A 75 -13.80 -3.53 14.23
CA VAL A 75 -15.13 -3.97 13.77
C VAL A 75 -15.26 -5.50 13.81
N ALA A 76 -14.22 -6.23 13.40
CA ALA A 76 -14.23 -7.70 13.48
C ALA A 76 -14.43 -8.24 14.90
N TYR A 77 -13.88 -7.53 15.89
CA TYR A 77 -14.07 -7.84 17.31
C TYR A 77 -15.49 -7.51 17.78
N LEU A 78 -15.99 -6.31 17.44
CA LEU A 78 -17.28 -5.78 17.92
C LEU A 78 -18.51 -6.41 17.23
N VAL A 79 -18.39 -6.88 15.99
CA VAL A 79 -19.51 -7.39 15.19
C VAL A 79 -19.25 -8.84 14.76
N PRO A 80 -19.54 -9.83 15.63
CA PRO A 80 -19.27 -11.25 15.34
C PRO A 80 -19.88 -11.77 14.04
N ALA A 81 -21.07 -11.27 13.66
CA ALA A 81 -21.76 -11.66 12.43
C ALA A 81 -20.98 -11.30 11.15
N GLN A 82 -20.17 -10.24 11.19
CA GLN A 82 -19.39 -9.77 10.05
C GLN A 82 -17.89 -10.11 10.19
N ARG A 83 -17.51 -10.84 11.24
CA ARG A 83 -16.11 -11.02 11.68
C ARG A 83 -15.20 -11.50 10.57
N THR A 84 -15.59 -12.53 9.82
CA THR A 84 -14.73 -13.14 8.80
C THR A 84 -14.26 -12.12 7.78
N PHE A 85 -15.16 -11.33 7.22
CA PHE A 85 -14.83 -10.33 6.21
C PHE A 85 -13.99 -9.18 6.78
N TRP A 86 -14.29 -8.72 8.00
CA TRP A 86 -13.50 -7.67 8.64
C TRP A 86 -12.11 -8.14 9.07
N VAL A 87 -11.94 -9.42 9.45
CA VAL A 87 -10.62 -10.02 9.68
C VAL A 87 -9.82 -10.05 8.38
N VAL A 88 -10.43 -10.48 7.27
CA VAL A 88 -9.77 -10.44 5.96
C VAL A 88 -9.38 -9.01 5.59
N ALA A 89 -10.26 -8.03 5.85
CA ALA A 89 -9.97 -6.62 5.61
C ALA A 89 -8.77 -6.11 6.41
N ALA A 90 -8.73 -6.42 7.70
CA ALA A 90 -7.62 -6.07 8.58
C ALA A 90 -6.32 -6.75 8.17
N ALA A 91 -6.35 -8.06 7.91
CA ALA A 91 -5.18 -8.84 7.54
C ALA A 91 -4.60 -8.40 6.20
N ALA A 92 -5.46 -8.21 5.18
CA ALA A 92 -5.02 -7.81 3.85
C ALA A 92 -4.32 -6.44 3.88
N THR A 93 -4.88 -5.45 4.57
CA THR A 93 -4.27 -4.11 4.70
C THR A 93 -2.99 -4.13 5.53
N LEU A 94 -2.97 -4.78 6.69
CA LEU A 94 -1.77 -4.85 7.54
C LEU A 94 -0.63 -5.65 6.91
N SER A 95 -0.94 -6.66 6.08
CA SER A 95 0.08 -7.47 5.38
C SER A 95 0.97 -6.66 4.42
N GLN A 96 0.55 -5.45 4.04
CA GLN A 96 1.39 -4.54 3.25
C GLN A 96 2.69 -4.16 3.96
N LEU A 97 2.71 -4.14 5.30
CA LEU A 97 3.89 -3.80 6.10
C LEU A 97 4.97 -4.88 6.02
N PRO A 98 4.71 -6.16 6.37
CA PRO A 98 5.71 -7.22 6.20
C PRO A 98 6.03 -7.46 4.73
N TRP A 99 5.09 -7.29 3.80
CA TRP A 99 5.39 -7.33 2.36
C TRP A 99 6.44 -6.29 1.96
N THR A 100 6.28 -5.05 2.43
CA THR A 100 7.25 -3.98 2.15
C THR A 100 8.60 -4.32 2.79
N GLY A 101 8.61 -4.68 4.08
CA GLY A 101 9.82 -4.95 4.86
C GLY A 101 10.63 -6.14 4.34
N LEU A 102 9.97 -7.23 3.93
CA LEU A 102 10.64 -8.47 3.55
C LEU A 102 10.91 -8.58 2.04
N VAL A 103 9.99 -8.07 1.20
CA VAL A 103 10.03 -8.32 -0.24
C VAL A 103 10.52 -7.09 -1.01
N MET A 104 10.08 -5.89 -0.64
CA MET A 104 10.40 -4.67 -1.39
C MET A 104 11.72 -4.02 -0.96
N MET A 105 12.12 -4.16 0.30
CA MET A 105 13.28 -3.46 0.86
C MET A 105 14.58 -3.60 0.06
N PRO A 106 14.99 -4.79 -0.45
CA PRO A 106 16.22 -4.88 -1.23
C PRO A 106 16.19 -4.00 -2.51
N THR A 107 15.03 -3.93 -3.16
CA THR A 107 14.85 -3.10 -4.37
C THR A 107 14.81 -1.62 -4.01
N ASN A 108 14.11 -1.27 -2.92
CA ASN A 108 14.04 0.11 -2.42
C ASN A 108 15.42 0.63 -2.04
N ASN A 109 16.20 -0.16 -1.30
CA ASN A 109 17.55 0.20 -0.87
C ASN A 109 18.45 0.42 -2.08
N ARG A 110 18.48 -0.51 -3.05
CA ARG A 110 19.31 -0.34 -4.25
C ARG A 110 18.93 0.92 -5.05
N LEU A 111 17.65 1.19 -5.26
CA LEU A 111 17.20 2.41 -5.95
C LEU A 111 17.55 3.68 -5.15
N ASN A 112 17.46 3.63 -3.83
CA ASN A 112 17.82 4.73 -2.95
C ASN A 112 19.33 5.00 -2.95
N ASP A 113 20.16 3.95 -2.88
CA ASP A 113 21.62 4.05 -2.90
C ASP A 113 22.10 4.73 -4.19
N ILE A 114 21.54 4.34 -5.34
CA ILE A 114 21.79 5.00 -6.63
C ILE A 114 21.27 6.45 -6.65
N GLY A 115 20.18 6.73 -5.93
CA GLY A 115 19.56 8.06 -5.86
C GLY A 115 20.30 9.07 -4.97
N VAL A 116 21.17 8.63 -4.06
CA VAL A 116 21.90 9.52 -3.13
C VAL A 116 23.41 9.56 -3.35
N SER A 117 23.96 8.64 -4.13
CA SER A 117 25.40 8.52 -4.38
C SER A 117 25.71 8.73 -5.86
N SER A 118 26.48 9.78 -6.18
CA SER A 118 26.98 10.01 -7.55
C SER A 118 27.85 8.86 -8.05
N VAL A 119 28.63 8.24 -7.15
CA VAL A 119 29.47 7.08 -7.46
C VAL A 119 28.62 5.87 -7.87
N GLU A 120 27.51 5.61 -7.17
CA GLU A 120 26.62 4.50 -7.52
C GLU A 120 25.81 4.81 -8.79
N GLN A 121 25.51 6.07 -9.02
CA GLN A 121 24.83 6.54 -10.23
C GLN A 121 25.69 6.40 -11.49
N GLU A 122 26.99 6.66 -11.41
CA GLU A 122 27.93 6.42 -12.53
C GLU A 122 28.12 4.92 -12.83
N LYS A 123 28.05 4.06 -11.80
CA LYS A 123 28.17 2.60 -11.96
C LYS A 123 26.89 1.94 -12.48
N ALA A 124 25.73 2.46 -12.10
CA ALA A 124 24.45 1.86 -12.42
C ALA A 124 24.11 2.08 -13.90
N SER A 125 23.91 0.97 -14.63
CA SER A 125 23.40 1.03 -16.00
C SER A 125 21.95 1.51 -16.03
N GLN A 126 21.52 2.07 -17.16
CA GLN A 126 20.11 2.43 -17.37
C GLN A 126 19.22 1.18 -17.31
N GLU A 127 19.69 0.06 -17.85
CA GLU A 127 18.98 -1.23 -17.85
C GLU A 127 18.74 -1.75 -16.42
N GLU A 128 19.74 -1.64 -15.54
CA GLU A 128 19.59 -1.99 -14.12
C GLU A 128 18.49 -1.17 -13.45
N VAL A 129 18.56 0.16 -13.58
CA VAL A 129 17.59 1.07 -12.94
C VAL A 129 16.17 0.81 -13.46
N VAL A 130 15.99 0.67 -14.78
CA VAL A 130 14.69 0.34 -15.37
C VAL A 130 14.20 -1.02 -14.88
N GLY A 131 15.09 -2.01 -14.76
CA GLY A 131 14.77 -3.33 -14.20
C GLY A 131 14.27 -3.25 -12.76
N LEU A 132 14.94 -2.48 -11.91
CA LEU A 132 14.56 -2.24 -10.53
C LEU A 132 13.22 -1.51 -10.42
N LEU A 133 12.99 -0.47 -11.23
CA LEU A 133 11.72 0.27 -11.26
C LEU A 133 10.54 -0.61 -11.72
N LYS A 134 10.75 -1.47 -12.73
CA LYS A 134 9.75 -2.45 -13.17
C LYS A 134 9.45 -3.48 -12.08
N LYS A 135 10.48 -3.98 -11.39
CA LYS A 135 10.33 -4.90 -10.26
C LYS A 135 9.55 -4.25 -9.13
N TRP A 136 9.91 -3.01 -8.75
CA TRP A 136 9.19 -2.25 -7.74
C TRP A 136 7.74 -2.03 -8.11
N ARG A 137 7.47 -1.62 -9.36
CA ARG A 137 6.11 -1.43 -9.88
C ARG A 137 5.24 -2.66 -9.65
N TRP A 138 5.74 -3.84 -9.99
CA TRP A 138 5.01 -5.10 -9.78
C TRP A 138 4.73 -5.37 -8.30
N MET A 139 5.75 -5.26 -7.45
CA MET A 139 5.57 -5.47 -6.00
C MET A 139 4.60 -4.45 -5.38
N ASN A 140 4.57 -3.22 -5.90
CA ASN A 140 3.64 -2.20 -5.46
C ASN A 140 2.20 -2.41 -5.97
N ILE A 141 2.03 -3.04 -7.14
CA ILE A 141 0.69 -3.51 -7.60
C ILE A 141 0.15 -4.54 -6.60
N VAL A 142 0.99 -5.47 -6.13
CA VAL A 142 0.58 -6.43 -5.08
C VAL A 142 0.08 -5.69 -3.82
N ARG A 143 0.78 -4.63 -3.37
CA ARG A 143 0.28 -3.78 -2.27
C ARG A 143 -1.09 -3.18 -2.57
N GLY A 144 -1.29 -2.70 -3.79
CA GLY A 144 -2.58 -2.17 -4.24
C GLY A 144 -3.70 -3.21 -4.22
N LEU A 145 -3.42 -4.43 -4.68
CA LEU A 145 -4.38 -5.54 -4.69
C LEU A 145 -4.73 -6.03 -3.29
N LEU A 146 -3.76 -6.06 -2.36
CA LEU A 146 -4.00 -6.38 -0.96
C LEU A 146 -4.95 -5.34 -0.32
N ALA A 147 -4.68 -4.05 -0.54
CA ALA A 147 -5.56 -2.99 -0.05
C ALA A 147 -6.96 -3.04 -0.69
N LEU A 148 -7.04 -3.33 -1.99
CA LEU A 148 -8.32 -3.49 -2.69
C LEU A 148 -9.11 -4.68 -2.14
N THR A 149 -8.45 -5.80 -1.88
CA THR A 149 -9.04 -6.97 -1.22
C THR A 149 -9.61 -6.58 0.14
N GLY A 150 -8.89 -5.74 0.89
CA GLY A 150 -9.38 -5.22 2.16
C GLY A 150 -10.65 -4.38 2.03
N GLY A 151 -10.66 -3.44 1.08
CA GLY A 151 -11.84 -2.61 0.81
C GLY A 151 -13.04 -3.40 0.31
N LEU A 152 -12.84 -4.31 -0.63
CA LEU A 152 -13.92 -5.17 -1.14
C LEU A 152 -14.48 -6.11 -0.06
N SER A 153 -13.61 -6.65 0.81
CA SER A 153 -14.07 -7.47 1.95
C SER A 153 -14.92 -6.65 2.91
N ALA A 154 -14.53 -5.40 3.20
CA ALA A 154 -15.35 -4.49 4.00
C ALA A 154 -16.71 -4.18 3.33
N VAL A 155 -16.76 -3.98 2.01
CA VAL A 155 -18.04 -3.83 1.28
C VAL A 155 -18.92 -5.07 1.43
N LEU A 156 -18.35 -6.26 1.23
CA LEU A 156 -19.08 -7.52 1.38
C LEU A 156 -19.57 -7.73 2.81
N ALA A 157 -18.80 -7.32 3.81
CA ALA A 157 -19.21 -7.37 5.21
C ALA A 157 -20.47 -6.53 5.47
N LEU A 158 -20.55 -5.35 4.87
CA LEU A 158 -21.68 -4.43 5.01
C LEU A 158 -22.93 -4.87 4.24
N GLN A 159 -22.78 -5.66 3.17
CA GLN A 159 -23.90 -6.22 2.40
C GLN A 159 -24.52 -7.46 3.06
N ASN A 160 -23.70 -8.24 3.76
CA ASN A 160 -24.09 -9.52 4.37
C ASN A 160 -24.41 -9.41 5.86
N GLY A 161 -24.46 -8.19 6.40
CA GLY A 161 -24.49 -7.89 7.82
C GLY A 161 -25.76 -7.23 8.33
#